data_AF-A0A7C5BSC1-F1
#
_entry.id   AF-A0A7C5BSC1-F1
#
_cell.length_a   1.000
_cell.length_b   1.000
_cell.length_c   1.000
_cell.angle_alpha   90.00
_cell.angle_beta   90.00
_cell.angle_gamma   90.00
#
_symmetry.space_group_name_H-M   'P 1'
#
loop_
_entity.id
_entity.type
_entity.pdbx_description
1 polymer ?
#
loop_
_entity_poly.entity_id
_entity_poly.type
_entity_poly.pdbx_seq_one_letter_code
_entity_poly.pdbx_strand_id
1 'polypeptide(L)' 'MATRPAREGFYAKFEREVDPEGRLTPQERTKRAEFARKAYYQRLALKSAQARRRRRARDAADDMNRPER' A
#
# COMPACT_ATOMS: atom_id res chain seq x y z
N MET A 1 -1.68 2.50 -17.88
CA MET A 1 -2.57 1.41 -17.42
C MET A 1 -1.71 0.18 -17.20
N ALA A 2 -1.53 -0.32 -15.97
CA ALA A 2 -0.66 -1.49 -15.75
C ALA A 2 -1.23 -2.70 -16.52
N THR A 3 -0.41 -3.35 -17.33
CA THR A 3 -0.82 -4.49 -18.18
C THR A 3 -1.24 -5.68 -17.31
N ARG A 4 -2.15 -6.52 -17.82
CA ARG A 4 -2.68 -7.70 -17.13
C ARG A 4 -1.60 -8.61 -16.50
N PRO A 5 -0.48 -8.93 -17.19
CA PRO A 5 0.58 -9.77 -16.60
C PRO A 5 1.30 -9.12 -15.40
N ALA A 6 1.47 -7.80 -15.39
CA ALA A 6 2.09 -7.11 -14.26
C ALA A 6 1.24 -7.18 -13.00
N ARG A 7 -0.09 -7.19 -13.17
CA ARG A 7 -1.03 -7.41 -12.07
C ARG A 7 -0.95 -8.83 -11.55
N GLU A 8 -0.98 -9.84 -12.44
CA GLU A 8 -0.91 -11.26 -12.09
C GLU A 8 0.37 -11.61 -11.31
N GLY A 9 1.55 -11.14 -11.75
CA GLY A 9 2.80 -11.37 -11.01
C GLY A 9 2.81 -10.74 -9.61
N PHE A 10 2.13 -9.61 -9.45
CA PHE A 10 1.97 -8.96 -8.14
C PHE A 10 1.02 -9.75 -7.22
N TYR A 11 -0.02 -10.38 -7.77
CA TYR A 11 -0.89 -11.28 -7.00
C TYR A 11 -0.15 -12.55 -6.56
N ALA A 12 0.64 -13.15 -7.44
CA ALA A 12 1.41 -14.36 -7.15
C ALA A 12 2.38 -14.15 -5.96
N LYS A 13 2.88 -12.93 -5.76
CA LYS A 13 3.67 -12.57 -4.59
C LYS A 13 2.86 -12.70 -3.29
N PHE A 14 1.63 -12.18 -3.26
CA PHE A 14 0.78 -12.27 -2.08
C PHE A 14 0.36 -13.70 -1.77
N GLU A 15 0.08 -14.51 -2.78
CA GLU A 15 -0.24 -15.93 -2.60
C GLU A 15 0.88 -16.70 -1.92
N ARG A 16 2.14 -16.45 -2.30
CA ARG A 16 3.33 -17.03 -1.64
C ARG A 16 3.55 -16.47 -0.24
N GLU A 17 3.19 -15.21 0.01
CA GLU A 17 3.38 -14.57 1.31
C GLU A 17 2.32 -15.03 2.34
N VAL A 18 1.11 -15.38 1.90
CA VAL A 18 0.04 -15.89 2.78
C VAL A 18 0.06 -17.40 2.97
N ASP A 19 0.66 -18.14 2.04
CA ASP A 19 0.80 -19.61 2.12
C ASP A 19 2.19 -20.08 1.63
N PRO A 20 3.28 -19.81 2.39
CA PRO A 20 4.63 -20.20 1.99
C PRO A 20 4.81 -21.72 1.88
N GLU A 21 4.05 -22.47 2.67
CA GLU A 21 4.16 -23.94 2.77
C GLU A 21 3.09 -24.68 1.97
N GLY A 22 2.20 -23.95 1.29
CA GLY A 22 1.19 -24.53 0.42
C GLY A 22 0.13 -25.37 1.13
N ARG A 23 -0.05 -25.21 2.45
CA ARG A 23 -0.89 -26.09 3.29
C ARG A 23 -2.37 -25.74 3.26
N LEU A 24 -2.72 -24.56 2.76
CA LEU A 24 -4.10 -24.09 2.74
C LEU A 24 -4.84 -24.60 1.51
N THR A 25 -6.15 -24.80 1.66
CA THR A 25 -7.01 -25.11 0.53
C THR A 25 -7.00 -23.95 -0.49
N PRO A 26 -7.19 -24.22 -1.79
CA PRO A 26 -7.19 -23.16 -2.82
C PRO A 26 -8.17 -22.01 -2.54
N GLN A 27 -9.31 -22.32 -1.90
CA GLN A 27 -10.32 -21.35 -1.51
C GLN A 27 -9.83 -20.43 -0.40
N GLU A 28 -9.21 -20.98 0.64
CA GLU A 28 -8.64 -20.19 1.73
C GLU A 28 -7.43 -19.39 1.28
N ARG A 29 -6.59 -19.95 0.40
CA ARG A 29 -5.44 -19.27 -0.19
C ARG A 29 -5.88 -18.02 -0.97
N THR A 30 -6.89 -18.16 -1.83
CA THR A 30 -7.47 -17.03 -2.59
C THR A 30 -7.99 -15.95 -1.63
N LYS A 31 -8.78 -16.35 -0.63
CA LYS A 31 -9.36 -15.42 0.35
C LYS A 31 -8.28 -14.67 1.14
N ARG A 32 -7.22 -15.37 1.57
CA ARG A 32 -6.09 -14.74 2.27
C ARG A 32 -5.28 -13.84 1.36
N ALA A 33 -5.05 -14.21 0.11
CA ALA A 33 -4.35 -13.38 -0.87
C ALA A 33 -5.11 -12.08 -1.14
N GLU A 34 -6.44 -12.13 -1.23
CA GLU A 34 -7.29 -10.93 -1.34
C GLU A 34 -7.17 -10.01 -0.10
N PHE A 35 -7.18 -10.58 1.10
CA PHE A 35 -7.00 -9.80 2.32
C PHE A 35 -5.60 -9.18 2.41
N ALA A 36 -4.56 -9.92 2.06
CA ALA A 36 -3.18 -9.42 2.02
C ALA A 36 -3.05 -8.26 1.03
N ARG A 37 -3.67 -8.37 -0.15
CA ARG A 37 -3.74 -7.28 -1.12
C ARG A 37 -4.44 -6.05 -0.55
N LYS A 38 -5.62 -6.21 0.06
CA LYS A 38 -6.36 -5.09 0.66
C LYS A 38 -5.53 -4.40 1.75
N ALA A 39 -4.90 -5.18 2.63
CA ALA A 39 -4.01 -4.68 3.67
C ALA A 39 -2.81 -3.91 3.09
N TYR A 40 -2.20 -4.40 2.02
CA TYR A 40 -1.09 -3.72 1.35
C TYR A 40 -1.49 -2.32 0.85
N TYR A 41 -2.60 -2.21 0.12
CA TYR A 41 -3.06 -0.91 -0.38
C TYR A 41 -3.53 0.02 0.73
N GLN A 42 -4.14 -0.50 1.79
CA GLN A 42 -4.49 0.30 2.97
C GLN A 42 -3.24 0.88 3.65
N ARG A 43 -2.19 0.08 3.84
CA ARG A 43 -0.90 0.56 4.38
C ARG A 43 -0.27 1.62 3.48
N LEU A 44 -0.32 1.43 2.16
CA LEU A 44 0.20 2.39 1.19
C LEU A 44 -0.59 3.72 1.24
N ALA A 45 -1.91 3.65 1.29
CA ALA A 45 -2.79 4.82 1.41
C ALA A 45 -2.55 5.56 2.73
N LEU A 46 -2.40 4.82 3.84
CA LEU A 46 -2.07 5.40 5.14
C LEU A 46 -0.73 6.14 5.10
N LYS A 47 0.31 5.52 4.54
CA LYS A 47 1.63 6.15 4.40
C LYS A 47 1.56 7.41 3.54
N SER A 48 0.77 7.40 2.46
CA SER A 48 0.53 8.57 1.62
C SER A 48 -0.22 9.67 2.37
N ALA A 49 -1.27 9.35 3.13
CA ALA A 49 -2.00 10.30 3.95
C ALA A 49 -1.09 10.96 5.00
N GLN A 50 -0.25 10.17 5.68
CA GLN A 50 0.74 10.68 6.63
C GLN A 50 1.77 11.59 5.95
N ALA A 51 2.27 11.23 4.77
CA ALA A 51 3.21 12.06 4.01
C ALA A 51 2.58 13.41 3.64
N ARG A 52 1.34 13.42 3.14
CA ARG A 52 0.60 14.65 2.83
C ARG A 52 0.39 15.51 4.07
N ARG A 53 0.04 14.90 5.22
CA ARG A 53 -0.10 15.63 6.50
C ARG A 53 1.21 16.30 6.90
N ARG A 54 2.34 15.58 6.82
CA ARG A 54 3.67 16.12 7.11
C ARG A 54 4.04 17.28 6.20
N ARG A 55 3.75 17.17 4.89
CA ARG A 55 4.01 18.24 3.92
C ARG A 55 3.21 19.49 4.28
N ARG A 56 1.89 19.37 4.54
CA ARG A 56 1.05 20.50 4.95
C ARG A 56 1.57 21.19 6.22
N ALA A 57 2.03 20.42 7.20
CA ALA A 57 2.60 20.99 8.42
C ALA A 57 3.89 21.77 8.16
N ARG A 58 4.75 21.29 7.25
CA ARG A 58 5.95 22.01 6.81
C ARG A 58 5.60 23.28 6.03
N ASP A 59 4.71 23.16 5.04
CA ASP A 59 4.26 24.30 4.23
C ASP A 59 3.68 25.42 5.13
N ALA A 60 2.91 25.06 6.17
CA ALA A 60 2.39 26.03 7.14
C ALA A 60 3.48 26.66 8.03
N ALA A 61 4.50 25.89 8.43
CA ALA A 61 5.62 26.41 9.21
C ALA A 61 6.49 27.36 8.37
N ASP A 62 6.71 27.03 7.09
CA ASP A 62 7.47 27.85 6.15
C ASP A 62 6.75 29.18 5.84
N ASP A 63 5.41 29.16 5.74
CA ASP A 63 4.60 30.38 5.54
C ASP A 63 4.70 31.33 6.75
N MET A 64 4.61 30.81 7.97
CA MET A 64 4.74 31.59 9.20
C MET A 64 6.13 32.21 9.40
N ASN A 65 7.16 31.61 8.81
CA ASN A 65 8.56 32.04 8.98
C ASN A 65 9.07 32.86 7.78
N ARG A 66 8.19 33.21 6.83
CA ARG A 66 8.56 34.04 5.68
C ARG A 66 8.74 35.49 6.12
N PRO A 67 9.93 36.10 5.93
CA PRO A 67 10.13 37.51 6.28
C PRO A 67 9.25 38.39 5.38
N GLU A 68 8.54 39.34 5.99
CA GLU A 68 7.85 40.41 5.28
C GLU A 68 8.89 41.20 4.47
N ARG A 69 8.65 41.32 3.16
CA ARG A 69 9.56 42.03 2.24
C ARG A 69 9.32 43.52 2.26
#